data_AF-A0A081R448-F1
#
_entry.id   AF-A0A081R448-F1
#
_cell.length_a   1.000
_cell.length_b   1.000
_cell.length_c   1.000
_cell.angle_alpha   90.00
_cell.angle_beta   90.00
_cell.angle_gamma   90.00
#
_symmetry.space_group_name_H-M   'P 1'
#
loop_
_entity.id
_entity.type
_entity.pdbx_description
1 polymer ?
#
loop_
_entity_poly.entity_id
_entity_poly.type
_entity_poly.pdbx_seq_one_letter_code
_entity_poly.pdbx_strand_id
1 'polypeptide(L)'
;MARKAGAFTAELVGAMAALKAPVAPSTSPDCRAALGDRQCRVDLAGRRRVVVVAGVEDTIVAVPGVVAGAYAFGTLRWLTGANGGIVQGVVDNDGGALTLVDPPPFAVEAGALALLTEGCDRQLATCAGRFGNAVNFRGEPYLPGTDLLTRYPGAA
;
A
#
# COMPACT_ATOMS: atom_id res chain seq x y z
N MET A 1 21.96 -2.67 9.41
CA MET A 1 22.40 -1.76 10.49
C MET A 1 22.41 -2.53 11.80
N ALA A 2 23.39 -2.28 12.66
CA ALA A 2 23.43 -2.84 14.01
C ALA A 2 23.56 -1.70 15.02
N ARG A 3 22.87 -1.80 16.16
CA ARG A 3 22.95 -0.81 17.24
C ARG A 3 23.48 -1.52 18.49
N LYS A 4 24.51 -0.96 19.13
CA LYS A 4 25.07 -1.48 20.38
C LYS A 4 25.57 -0.34 21.25
N ALA A 5 25.11 -0.29 22.50
CA ALA A 5 25.59 0.63 23.54
C ALA A 5 25.68 2.11 23.12
N GLY A 6 24.61 2.65 22.52
CA GLY A 6 24.58 4.05 22.08
C GLY A 6 25.33 4.34 20.76
N ALA A 7 26.09 3.38 20.23
CA ALA A 7 26.68 3.45 18.91
C ALA A 7 25.81 2.71 17.87
N PHE A 8 25.94 3.11 16.61
CA PHE A 8 25.37 2.39 15.48
C PHE A 8 26.43 2.13 14.42
N THR A 9 26.31 0.99 13.76
CA THR A 9 27.08 0.65 12.56
C THR A 9 26.12 0.53 11.40
N ALA A 10 26.41 1.27 10.33
CA ALA A 10 25.68 1.23 9.08
C ALA A 10 26.63 0.79 7.95
N GLU A 11 26.11 0.01 7.00
CA GLU A 11 26.84 -0.37 5.80
C GLU A 11 26.44 0.58 4.66
N LEU A 12 27.43 1.11 3.95
CA LEU A 12 27.19 1.91 2.75
C LEU A 12 27.01 0.97 1.56
N VAL A 13 25.78 0.96 1.04
CA VAL A 13 25.45 0.18 -0.15
C VAL A 13 25.83 0.99 -1.39
N GLY A 14 26.81 0.50 -2.15
CA GLY A 14 27.27 1.15 -3.38
C GLY A 14 26.26 1.08 -4.53
N ALA A 15 26.46 1.91 -5.56
CA ALA A 15 25.54 2.04 -6.70
C ALA A 15 25.27 0.70 -7.45
N MET A 16 26.24 -0.23 -7.44
CA MET A 16 26.10 -1.55 -8.08
C MET A 16 25.03 -2.43 -7.44
N ALA A 17 24.53 -2.11 -6.24
CA ALA A 17 23.40 -2.82 -5.66
C ALA A 17 22.12 -2.70 -6.50
N ALA A 18 21.99 -1.62 -7.29
CA ALA A 18 20.87 -1.47 -8.22
C ALA A 18 20.80 -2.61 -9.27
N LEU A 19 21.95 -3.18 -9.63
CA LEU A 19 22.03 -4.29 -10.61
C LEU A 19 21.59 -5.64 -10.02
N LYS A 20 21.40 -5.74 -8.70
CA LYS A 20 20.88 -6.96 -8.05
C LYS A 20 19.35 -7.08 -8.19
N ALA A 21 18.67 -6.02 -8.62
CA ALA A 21 17.24 -6.06 -8.85
C ALA A 21 16.91 -6.89 -10.11
N PRO A 22 15.80 -7.66 -10.12
CA PRO A 22 15.33 -8.31 -11.32
C PRO A 22 15.10 -7.31 -12.46
N VAL A 23 15.64 -7.60 -13.64
CA VAL A 23 15.50 -6.75 -14.84
C VAL A 23 14.14 -6.94 -15.49
N ALA A 24 13.60 -8.17 -15.43
CA ALA A 24 12.27 -8.49 -15.91
C ALA A 24 11.31 -8.71 -14.73
N PRO A 25 10.07 -8.21 -14.80
CA PRO A 25 9.07 -8.49 -13.79
C PRO A 25 8.69 -9.97 -13.81
N SER A 26 8.44 -10.54 -12.63
CA SER A 26 7.78 -11.84 -12.52
C SER A 26 6.33 -11.73 -12.98
N THR A 27 5.84 -12.78 -13.63
CA THR A 27 4.41 -12.91 -13.93
C THR A 27 3.61 -13.12 -12.65
N SER A 28 2.48 -12.44 -12.51
CA SER A 28 1.64 -12.52 -11.32
C SER A 28 0.19 -12.19 -11.68
N PRO A 29 -0.81 -12.84 -11.06
CA PRO A 29 -2.21 -12.46 -11.26
C PRO A 29 -2.54 -11.05 -10.74
N ASP A 30 -1.78 -10.56 -9.76
CA ASP A 30 -1.98 -9.25 -9.14
C ASP A 30 -1.31 -8.13 -9.95
N CYS A 31 -1.91 -6.94 -9.90
CA CYS A 31 -1.29 -5.75 -10.49
C CYS A 31 0.06 -5.46 -9.84
N ARG A 32 1.11 -5.34 -10.65
CA ARG A 32 2.43 -4.94 -10.16
C ARG A 32 2.62 -3.43 -9.99
N ALA A 33 1.74 -2.62 -10.57
CA ALA A 33 1.85 -1.16 -10.48
C ALA A 33 1.38 -0.65 -9.12
N ALA A 34 2.05 0.38 -8.61
CA ALA A 34 1.56 1.15 -7.48
C ALA A 34 0.46 2.12 -7.94
N LEU A 35 -0.58 2.31 -7.12
CA LEU A 35 -1.69 3.20 -7.45
C LEU A 35 -1.17 4.61 -7.75
N GLY A 36 -1.44 5.09 -8.96
CA GLY A 36 -1.02 6.42 -9.43
C GLY A 36 0.45 6.56 -9.84
N ASP A 37 1.21 5.46 -9.92
CA ASP A 37 2.53 5.49 -10.54
C ASP A 37 2.47 5.67 -12.07
N ARG A 38 3.63 5.74 -12.73
CA ARG A 38 3.74 5.90 -14.19
C ARG A 38 3.12 4.76 -15.01
N GLN A 39 3.00 3.56 -14.43
CA GLN A 39 2.44 2.39 -15.10
C GLN A 39 0.93 2.30 -14.90
N CYS A 40 0.44 2.69 -13.72
CA CYS A 40 -0.96 2.75 -13.31
C CYS A 40 -1.68 3.97 -13.89
N ARG A 41 -1.11 5.17 -13.74
CA ARG A 41 -1.62 6.45 -14.28
C ARG A 41 -2.96 6.93 -13.72
N VAL A 42 -3.51 6.27 -12.70
CA VAL A 42 -4.69 6.77 -11.99
C VAL A 42 -4.36 8.11 -11.35
N ASP A 43 -5.19 9.13 -11.59
CA ASP A 43 -5.06 10.41 -10.91
C ASP A 43 -5.38 10.26 -9.41
N LEU A 44 -4.47 10.74 -8.57
CA LEU A 44 -4.56 10.69 -7.12
C LEU A 44 -5.16 11.96 -6.51
N ALA A 45 -5.38 13.03 -7.26
CA ALA A 45 -5.90 14.29 -6.73
C ALA A 45 -7.26 14.11 -6.02
N GLY A 46 -8.17 13.30 -6.59
CA GLY A 46 -9.46 12.97 -5.99
C GLY A 46 -9.45 11.77 -5.03
N ARG A 47 -8.27 11.17 -4.80
CA ARG A 47 -8.10 9.90 -4.04
C ARG A 47 -7.17 10.04 -2.86
N ARG A 48 -6.79 11.29 -2.58
CA ARG A 48 -5.99 11.70 -1.44
C ARG A 48 -6.75 12.78 -0.72
N ARG A 49 -6.82 12.67 0.60
CA ARG A 49 -7.42 13.71 1.43
C ARG A 49 -6.59 13.92 2.68
N VAL A 50 -6.51 15.17 3.11
CA VAL A 50 -5.97 15.48 4.44
C VAL A 50 -7.07 15.20 5.46
N VAL A 51 -6.71 14.48 6.51
CA VAL A 51 -7.60 14.12 7.62
C VAL A 51 -7.03 14.61 8.93
N VAL A 52 -7.92 14.89 9.87
CA VAL A 52 -7.60 15.19 11.25
C VAL A 52 -7.75 13.91 12.06
N VAL A 53 -6.71 13.51 12.79
CA VAL A 53 -6.71 12.34 13.65
C VAL A 53 -7.27 12.71 15.02
N ALA A 54 -8.30 12.00 15.46
CA ALA A 54 -8.94 12.23 16.76
C ALA A 54 -8.20 11.52 17.91
N GLY A 55 -7.47 10.46 17.61
CA GLY A 55 -6.68 9.70 18.56
C GLY A 55 -6.10 8.44 17.93
N VAL A 56 -5.15 7.82 18.62
CA VAL A 56 -4.55 6.54 18.21
C VAL A 56 -4.45 5.63 19.43
N GLU A 57 -4.90 4.40 19.26
CA GLU A 57 -4.72 3.31 20.22
C GLU A 57 -4.09 2.13 19.49
N ASP A 58 -2.82 1.85 19.80
CA ASP A 58 -2.00 0.84 19.11
C ASP A 58 -1.99 1.05 17.57
N THR A 59 -2.63 0.16 16.82
CA THR A 59 -2.76 0.22 15.36
C THR A 59 -4.03 0.93 14.89
N ILE A 60 -4.96 1.25 15.79
CA ILE A 60 -6.24 1.85 15.47
C ILE A 60 -6.13 3.37 15.51
N VAL A 61 -6.42 4.02 14.38
CA VAL A 61 -6.39 5.47 14.22
C VAL A 61 -7.81 5.97 14.04
N ALA A 62 -8.31 6.77 14.98
CA ALA A 62 -9.63 7.37 14.88
C ALA A 62 -9.60 8.54 13.88
N VAL A 63 -10.32 8.37 12.78
CA VAL A 63 -10.47 9.35 11.69
C VAL A 63 -11.95 9.43 11.29
N PRO A 64 -12.76 10.26 11.96
CA PRO A 64 -14.19 10.36 11.66
C PRO A 64 -14.48 10.77 10.20
N GLY A 65 -15.56 10.23 9.63
CA GLY A 65 -16.06 10.65 8.31
C GLY A 65 -15.22 10.15 7.13
N VAL A 66 -14.53 9.03 7.29
CA VAL A 66 -13.93 8.29 6.17
C VAL A 66 -14.98 7.36 5.55
N VAL A 67 -14.80 7.01 4.28
CA VAL A 67 -15.67 6.04 3.60
C VAL A 67 -15.21 4.64 3.96
N ALA A 68 -16.08 3.84 4.58
CA ALA A 68 -15.79 2.46 4.96
C ALA A 68 -15.27 1.63 3.75
N GLY A 69 -14.21 0.85 3.98
CA GLY A 69 -13.57 0.00 2.96
C GLY A 69 -12.82 0.72 1.83
N ALA A 70 -12.84 2.06 1.75
CA ALA A 70 -12.17 2.78 0.66
C ALA A 70 -10.64 2.81 0.80
N TYR A 71 -10.10 2.59 1.99
CA TYR A 71 -8.69 2.79 2.32
C TYR A 71 -7.94 1.51 2.67
N ALA A 72 -8.59 0.34 2.66
CA ALA A 72 -7.91 -0.95 2.77
C ALA A 72 -6.84 -1.11 1.67
N PHE A 73 -5.61 -1.50 2.04
CA PHE A 73 -4.41 -1.50 1.17
C PHE A 73 -3.93 -0.10 0.73
N GLY A 74 -4.45 0.96 1.36
CA GLY A 74 -4.04 2.34 1.16
C GLY A 74 -2.87 2.74 2.04
N THR A 75 -2.63 4.04 2.14
CA THR A 75 -1.56 4.57 2.99
C THR A 75 -2.03 5.79 3.76
N LEU A 76 -1.49 5.93 4.97
CA LEU A 76 -1.60 7.12 5.79
C LEU A 76 -0.19 7.71 5.98
N ARG A 77 -0.01 8.95 5.53
CA ARG A 77 1.23 9.71 5.73
C ARG A 77 1.00 10.81 6.75
N TRP A 78 1.72 10.77 7.86
CA TRP A 78 1.67 11.82 8.87
C TRP A 78 2.24 13.13 8.33
N LEU A 79 1.52 14.24 8.52
CA LEU A 79 1.94 15.57 8.07
C LEU A 79 2.47 16.44 9.22
N THR A 80 2.01 16.20 10.44
CA THR A 80 2.37 16.98 11.63
C THR A 80 2.78 16.07 12.79
N GLY A 81 3.36 16.68 13.84
CA GLY A 81 3.77 15.97 15.06
C GLY A 81 5.06 15.17 14.89
N ALA A 82 5.40 14.38 15.91
CA ALA A 82 6.64 13.60 15.97
C ALA A 82 6.76 12.53 14.87
N ASN A 83 5.63 12.09 14.31
CA ASN A 83 5.59 11.13 13.22
C ASN A 83 5.68 11.79 11.82
N GLY A 84 5.84 13.11 11.72
CA GLY A 84 5.82 13.84 10.45
C GLY A 84 6.72 13.23 9.37
N GLY A 85 6.13 12.91 8.22
CA GLY A 85 6.81 12.28 7.08
C GLY A 85 6.77 10.74 7.06
N ILE A 86 6.42 10.09 8.18
CA ILE A 86 6.26 8.63 8.23
C ILE A 86 5.02 8.24 7.43
N VAL A 87 5.15 7.17 6.63
CA VAL A 87 4.07 6.58 5.84
C VAL A 87 3.81 5.17 6.37
N GLN A 88 2.54 4.87 6.65
CA GLN A 88 2.11 3.56 7.13
C GLN A 88 1.04 2.98 6.21
N GLY A 89 1.05 1.66 6.07
CA GLY A 89 0.02 0.94 5.34
C GLY A 89 -1.28 0.88 6.14
N VAL A 90 -2.41 0.95 5.44
CA VAL A 90 -3.74 0.72 6.02
C VAL A 90 -4.16 -0.71 5.68
N VAL A 91 -4.46 -1.51 6.70
CA VAL A 91 -4.98 -2.88 6.56
C VAL A 91 -6.43 -2.83 6.12
N ASP A 92 -7.25 -2.09 6.88
CA ASP A 92 -8.68 -1.94 6.64
C ASP A 92 -9.20 -0.65 7.30
N ASN A 93 -10.44 -0.27 6.99
CA ASN A 93 -11.11 0.84 7.64
C ASN A 93 -12.64 0.71 7.66
N ASP A 94 -13.24 1.23 8.72
CA ASP A 94 -14.68 1.50 8.78
C ASP A 94 -14.95 2.99 8.50
N GLY A 95 -16.10 3.52 8.94
CA GLY A 95 -16.48 4.93 8.74
C GLY A 95 -15.82 5.94 9.70
N GLY A 96 -15.15 5.47 10.74
CA GLY A 96 -14.61 6.31 11.81
C GLY A 96 -13.19 5.95 12.25
N ALA A 97 -12.64 4.83 11.81
CA ALA A 97 -11.32 4.38 12.18
C ALA A 97 -10.60 3.65 11.03
N LEU A 98 -9.27 3.72 11.08
CA LEU A 98 -8.36 2.98 10.21
C LEU A 98 -7.56 2.00 11.07
N THR A 99 -7.32 0.79 10.56
CA THR A 99 -6.36 -0.16 11.13
C THR A 99 -5.06 -0.07 10.35
N LEU A 100 -3.97 0.32 11.01
CA LEU A 100 -2.64 0.38 10.41
C LEU A 100 -1.94 -0.98 10.47
N VAL A 101 -0.96 -1.18 9.58
CA VAL A 101 -0.11 -2.39 9.57
C VAL A 101 0.74 -2.49 10.84
N ASP A 102 1.28 -1.35 11.28
CA ASP A 102 2.14 -1.24 12.47
C ASP A 102 1.67 -0.04 13.30
N PRO A 103 1.87 -0.03 14.63
CA PRO A 103 1.59 1.14 15.45
C PRO A 103 2.53 2.31 15.09
N PRO A 104 2.09 3.58 15.18
CA PRO A 104 2.97 4.73 14.96
C PRO A 104 4.18 4.71 15.94
N PRO A 105 5.40 5.00 15.46
CA PRO A 105 6.60 4.92 16.32
C PRO A 105 6.61 5.89 17.50
N PHE A 106 5.91 7.02 17.38
CA PHE A 106 5.78 8.02 18.44
C PHE A 106 4.30 8.26 18.78
N ALA A 107 4.04 8.73 19.99
CA ALA A 107 2.70 9.12 20.42
C ALA A 107 2.10 10.17 19.46
N VAL A 108 0.82 10.01 19.14
CA VAL A 108 0.07 10.90 18.27
C VAL A 108 -0.89 11.72 19.11
N GLU A 109 -0.78 13.04 19.03
CA GLU A 109 -1.72 13.96 19.67
C GLU A 109 -2.99 14.11 18.83
N ALA A 110 -4.13 14.26 19.50
CA ALA A 110 -5.39 14.58 18.84
C ALA A 110 -5.27 15.92 18.09
N GLY A 111 -5.82 15.99 16.88
CA GLY A 111 -5.67 17.13 15.99
C GLY A 111 -4.52 17.01 14.99
N ALA A 112 -3.68 15.96 15.08
CA ALA A 112 -2.64 15.71 14.09
C ALA A 112 -3.22 15.55 12.68
N LEU A 113 -2.53 16.12 11.69
CA LEU A 113 -2.90 16.02 10.29
C LEU A 113 -2.19 14.84 9.63
N ALA A 114 -2.92 14.11 8.79
CA ALA A 114 -2.37 13.06 7.95
C ALA A 114 -2.94 13.12 6.53
N LEU A 115 -2.14 12.74 5.54
CA LEU A 115 -2.57 12.53 4.17
C LEU A 115 -2.98 11.07 4.01
N LEU A 116 -4.27 10.84 3.85
CA LEU A 116 -4.86 9.53 3.62
C LEU A 116 -5.04 9.30 2.12
N THR A 117 -4.51 8.19 1.61
CA THR A 117 -4.62 7.79 0.19
C THR A 117 -5.50 6.54 0.09
N GLU A 118 -6.45 6.55 -0.84
CA GLU A 118 -7.27 5.37 -1.19
C GLU A 118 -6.42 4.14 -1.46
N GLY A 119 -6.98 2.97 -1.12
CA GLY A 119 -6.29 1.71 -1.31
C GLY A 119 -6.58 1.02 -2.64
N CYS A 120 -5.66 0.15 -3.04
CA CYS A 120 -5.74 -0.67 -4.24
C CYS A 120 -5.38 -2.11 -3.87
N ASP A 121 -6.36 -3.01 -3.99
CA ASP A 121 -6.22 -4.45 -3.72
C ASP A 121 -5.44 -5.20 -4.82
N ARG A 122 -5.04 -4.49 -5.88
CA ARG A 122 -4.30 -5.00 -7.05
C ARG A 122 -5.08 -6.01 -7.89
N GLN A 123 -6.39 -6.15 -7.72
CA GLN A 123 -7.22 -7.05 -8.51
C GLN A 123 -7.74 -6.39 -9.78
N LEU A 124 -7.86 -7.15 -10.88
CA LEU A 124 -8.38 -6.63 -12.15
C LEU A 124 -9.83 -6.14 -12.01
N ALA A 125 -10.67 -6.86 -11.27
CA ALA A 125 -12.07 -6.50 -11.06
C ALA A 125 -12.21 -5.11 -10.41
N THR A 126 -11.48 -4.86 -9.33
CA THR A 126 -11.44 -3.55 -8.66
C THR A 126 -10.78 -2.49 -9.54
N CYS A 127 -9.71 -2.82 -10.27
CA CYS A 127 -9.07 -1.90 -11.22
C CYS A 127 -10.06 -1.42 -12.30
N ALA A 128 -10.85 -2.32 -12.86
CA ALA A 128 -11.86 -2.01 -13.85
C ALA A 128 -13.06 -1.26 -13.24
N GLY A 129 -13.62 -1.76 -12.14
CA GLY A 129 -14.85 -1.23 -11.56
C GLY A 129 -14.66 0.09 -10.80
N ARG A 130 -13.67 0.15 -9.90
CA ARG A 130 -13.45 1.31 -9.02
C ARG A 130 -12.63 2.41 -9.70
N PHE A 131 -11.66 2.03 -10.53
CA PHE A 131 -10.72 2.97 -11.13
C PHE A 131 -10.92 3.20 -12.62
N GLY A 132 -11.72 2.37 -13.31
CA GLY A 132 -11.87 2.46 -14.77
C GLY A 132 -10.55 2.23 -15.53
N ASN A 133 -9.59 1.52 -14.93
CA ASN A 133 -8.18 1.57 -15.35
C ASN A 133 -7.61 0.21 -15.77
N ALA A 134 -8.48 -0.71 -16.23
CA ALA A 134 -8.08 -2.03 -16.72
C ALA A 134 -7.00 -1.97 -17.82
N VAL A 135 -7.02 -0.93 -18.67
CA VAL A 135 -6.05 -0.73 -19.76
C VAL A 135 -4.60 -0.56 -19.27
N ASN A 136 -4.41 -0.09 -18.04
CA ASN A 136 -3.10 0.10 -17.43
C ASN A 136 -2.77 -0.99 -16.40
N PHE A 137 -3.57 -2.05 -16.30
CA PHE A 137 -3.30 -3.19 -15.42
C PHE A 137 -1.98 -3.86 -15.79
N ARG A 138 -1.15 -4.19 -14.79
CA ARG A 138 0.20 -4.75 -14.97
C ARG A 138 0.35 -6.12 -14.32
N GLY A 139 -0.69 -6.93 -14.37
CA GLY A 139 -0.68 -8.33 -13.98
C GLY A 139 -1.28 -9.20 -15.08
N GLU A 140 -1.17 -10.50 -14.92
CA GLU A 140 -1.69 -11.51 -15.84
C GLU A 140 -2.72 -12.39 -15.09
N PRO A 141 -3.95 -11.88 -14.86
CA PRO A 141 -4.92 -12.49 -13.95
C PRO A 141 -5.48 -13.82 -14.47
N TYR A 142 -5.31 -14.08 -15.76
CA TYR A 142 -5.74 -15.31 -16.43
C TYR A 142 -4.56 -16.20 -16.82
N LEU A 143 -3.35 -15.88 -16.40
CA LEU A 143 -2.20 -16.74 -16.67
C LEU A 143 -2.41 -18.07 -15.94
N PRO A 144 -2.57 -19.18 -16.65
CA PRO A 144 -2.76 -20.47 -16.02
C PRO A 144 -1.52 -20.87 -15.21
N GLY A 145 -1.75 -21.46 -14.04
CA GLY A 145 -0.69 -22.00 -13.21
C GLY A 145 -0.11 -23.29 -13.79
N THR A 146 0.93 -23.79 -13.12
CA THR A 146 1.58 -25.07 -13.46
C THR A 146 0.63 -26.27 -13.32
N ASP A 147 -0.48 -26.11 -12.60
CA ASP A 147 -1.56 -27.10 -12.47
C ASP A 147 -2.27 -27.40 -13.80
N LEU A 148 -2.25 -26.46 -14.74
CA LEU A 148 -2.77 -26.69 -16.09
C LEU A 148 -1.85 -27.57 -16.95
N LEU A 149 -0.55 -27.66 -16.61
CA LEU A 149 0.40 -28.56 -17.30
C LEU A 149 0.21 -30.03 -16.90
N THR A 150 -0.42 -30.32 -15.77
CA THR A 150 -0.73 -31.70 -15.31
C THR A 150 -2.14 -32.14 -15.65
N ARG A 151 -2.98 -31.28 -16.23
CA ARG A 151 -4.30 -31.67 -16.74
C ARG A 151 -4.12 -32.48 -18.03
N TYR A 152 -4.25 -33.80 -17.90
CA TYR A 152 -4.45 -34.68 -19.04
C TYR A 152 -5.81 -34.34 -19.69
N PRO A 153 -5.89 -34.05 -21.00
CA PRO A 153 -7.18 -33.85 -21.66
C PRO A 153 -7.84 -35.22 -21.83
N GLY A 154 -8.67 -35.63 -20.87
CA GLY A 154 -9.32 -36.93 -20.94
C GLY A 154 -10.15 -37.29 -19.71
N ALA A 155 -11.35 -36.71 -19.63
CA ALA A 155 -12.60 -37.41 -19.32
C ALA A 155 -13.73 -36.40 -19.52
N ALA A 156 -14.51 -36.60 -20.59
CA ALA A 156 -15.84 -36.01 -20.74
C ALA A 156 -16.82 -36.69 -19.79
#